data_AF-A0A7S1R6G9-F1
#
_entry.id   AF-A0A7S1R6G9-F1
#
_cell.length_a   1.000
_cell.length_b   1.000
_cell.length_c   1.000
_cell.angle_alpha   90.00
_cell.angle_beta   90.00
_cell.angle_gamma   90.00
#
_symmetry.space_group_name_H-M   'P 1'
#
loop_
_entity.id
_entity.type
_entity.pdbx_description
1 polymer ?
#
loop_
_entity_poly.entity_id
_entity_poly.type
_entity_poly.pdbx_seq_one_letter_code
_entity_poly.pdbx_strand_id
1 'polypeptide(L)'
;MPAGEAAEGQTTTLVEVRDNLVAAFRSANEALLLSGGRSAKAWYRRGTVFERMRDPRNAARDHEEALARAPGDNTIAKKRDEVQQLASQVAENMYYARHKELDAQEQRLQLASRRALLLRGSLGDPYSDEKR
;
A
#
# COMPACT_ATOMS: atom_id res chain seq x y z
N MET A 1 5.84 -24.13 47.05
CA MET A 1 5.55 -24.69 45.71
C MET A 1 5.17 -23.53 44.80
N PRO A 2 5.97 -23.24 43.76
CA PRO A 2 5.82 -22.07 42.90
C PRO A 2 4.95 -22.38 41.66
N ALA A 3 4.42 -21.32 41.03
CA ALA A 3 4.01 -21.17 39.62
C ALA A 3 2.69 -20.39 39.48
N GLY A 4 2.72 -19.10 39.83
CA GLY A 4 1.67 -18.13 39.52
C GLY A 4 2.06 -17.14 38.40
N GLU A 5 3.24 -17.31 37.79
CA GLU A 5 3.79 -16.39 36.78
C GLU A 5 3.86 -17.11 35.42
N ALA A 6 2.77 -17.14 34.64
CA ALA A 6 2.85 -17.66 33.28
C ALA A 6 1.75 -17.19 32.30
N ALA A 7 1.01 -16.11 32.59
CA ALA A 7 -0.11 -15.72 31.72
C ALA A 7 -0.27 -14.20 31.46
N GLU A 8 0.75 -13.38 31.71
CA GLU A 8 0.80 -11.99 31.20
C GLU A 8 1.37 -11.91 29.78
N GLY A 9 1.20 -12.98 29.00
CA GLY A 9 1.60 -13.08 27.61
C GLY A 9 0.58 -12.44 26.68
N GLN A 10 0.66 -11.12 26.52
CA GLN A 10 0.36 -10.39 25.27
C GLN A 10 -1.03 -10.59 24.65
N THR A 11 -2.06 -9.97 25.22
CA THR A 11 -3.28 -9.62 24.45
C THR A 11 -3.13 -8.20 23.91
N THR A 12 -2.16 -7.97 23.02
CA THR A 12 -1.98 -6.63 22.43
C THR A 12 -3.19 -6.28 21.58
N THR A 13 -3.89 -5.21 21.96
CA THR A 13 -5.08 -4.74 21.24
C THR A 13 -4.68 -3.99 19.96
N LEU A 14 -5.60 -3.92 18.97
CA LEU A 14 -5.32 -3.23 17.69
C LEU A 14 -4.96 -1.75 17.89
N VAL A 15 -5.52 -1.11 18.92
CA VAL A 15 -5.23 0.28 19.28
C VAL A 15 -3.79 0.42 19.76
N GLU A 16 -3.35 -0.44 20.69
CA GLU A 16 -1.97 -0.45 21.18
C GLU A 16 -0.96 -0.74 20.07
N VAL A 17 -1.27 -1.66 19.14
CA VAL A 17 -0.40 -1.90 17.97
C VAL A 17 -0.25 -0.63 17.14
N ARG A 18 -1.35 0.09 16.87
CA ARG A 18 -1.31 1.34 16.09
C ARG A 18 -0.53 2.42 16.81
N ASP A 19 -0.76 2.62 18.10
CA ASP A 19 -0.08 3.64 18.89
C ASP A 19 1.42 3.36 18.97
N ASN A 20 1.80 2.09 19.12
CA ASN A 20 3.19 1.66 19.11
C ASN A 20 3.86 1.91 17.74
N LEU A 21 3.15 1.72 16.63
CA LEU A 21 3.67 2.02 15.29
C LEU A 21 3.87 3.52 15.08
N VAL A 22 2.96 4.35 15.56
CA VAL A 22 3.09 5.81 15.49
C VAL A 22 4.29 6.29 16.31
N ALA A 23 4.45 5.78 17.53
CA ALA A 23 5.61 6.09 18.37
C ALA A 23 6.92 5.66 17.70
N ALA A 24 6.98 4.42 17.19
CA ALA A 24 8.15 3.90 16.49
C ALA A 24 8.51 4.73 15.25
N PHE A 25 7.51 5.18 14.50
CA PHE A 25 7.71 6.06 13.35
C PHE A 25 8.35 7.40 13.75
N ARG A 26 7.84 8.04 14.82
CA ARG A 26 8.40 9.30 15.34
C ARG A 26 9.85 9.12 15.77
N SER A 27 10.14 8.08 16.56
CA SER A 27 11.51 7.81 17.01
C SER A 27 12.48 7.55 15.86
N ALA A 28 12.04 6.85 14.81
CA ALA A 28 12.87 6.63 13.63
C ALA A 28 13.15 7.93 12.86
N ASN A 29 12.16 8.82 12.72
CA ASN A 29 12.34 10.14 12.11
C ASN A 29 13.26 11.04 12.93
N GLU A 30 13.10 11.06 14.25
CA GLU A 30 13.98 11.82 15.13
C GLU A 30 15.44 11.33 15.00
N ALA A 31 15.66 10.02 14.96
CA ALA A 31 16.99 9.45 14.74
C ALA A 31 17.58 9.87 13.37
N LEU A 32 16.75 10.00 12.34
CA LEU A 32 17.18 10.54 11.04
C LEU A 32 17.55 12.01 11.13
N LEU A 33 16.76 12.83 11.81
CA LEU A 33 17.06 14.25 12.03
C LEU A 33 18.37 14.43 12.80
N LEU A 34 18.54 13.74 13.92
CA LEU A 34 19.72 13.81 14.78
C LEU A 34 21.00 13.32 14.07
N SER A 35 20.88 12.33 13.18
CA SER A 35 22.03 11.83 12.41
C SER A 35 22.32 12.63 11.14
N GLY A 36 21.53 13.65 10.82
CA GLY A 36 21.62 14.38 9.56
C GLY A 36 21.36 13.48 8.34
N GLY A 37 20.49 12.47 8.50
CA GLY A 37 20.12 11.51 7.46
C GLY A 37 21.21 10.50 7.10
N ARG A 38 22.33 10.42 7.84
CA ARG A 38 23.45 9.52 7.52
C ARG A 38 23.34 8.13 8.14
N SER A 39 22.45 7.93 9.11
CA SER A 39 22.33 6.65 9.81
C SER A 39 21.56 5.61 9.00
N ALA A 40 22.27 4.61 8.45
CA ALA A 40 21.66 3.45 7.78
C ALA A 40 20.62 2.75 8.68
N LYS A 41 20.95 2.62 9.98
CA LYS A 41 20.06 1.98 10.97
C LYS A 41 18.76 2.75 11.18
N ALA A 42 18.80 4.08 11.12
CA ALA A 42 17.59 4.90 11.27
C ALA A 42 16.66 4.75 10.06
N TRP A 43 17.23 4.75 8.84
CA TRP A 43 16.50 4.44 7.60
C TRP A 43 15.88 3.04 7.63
N TYR A 44 16.67 2.03 7.97
CA TYR A 44 16.20 0.65 8.08
C TYR A 44 15.04 0.50 9.08
N ARG A 45 15.17 1.11 10.26
CA ARG A 45 14.12 1.08 11.28
C ARG A 45 12.82 1.73 10.80
N ARG A 46 12.92 2.86 10.08
CA ARG A 46 11.74 3.51 9.52
C ARG A 46 11.10 2.67 8.41
N GLY A 47 11.91 2.03 7.56
CA GLY A 47 11.45 1.06 6.57
C GLY A 47 10.67 -0.10 7.21
N THR A 48 11.17 -0.68 8.30
CA THR A 48 10.46 -1.73 9.05
C THR A 48 9.15 -1.24 9.67
N VAL A 49 9.06 0.02 10.09
CA VAL A 49 7.79 0.60 10.56
C VAL A 49 6.79 0.70 9.41
N PHE A 50 7.21 1.14 8.23
CA PHE A 50 6.36 1.16 7.04
C PHE A 50 5.89 -0.24 6.60
N GLU A 51 6.75 -1.28 6.70
CA GLU A 51 6.33 -2.67 6.46
C GLU A 51 5.17 -3.07 7.40
N ARG A 52 5.29 -2.74 8.69
CA ARG A 52 4.24 -3.03 9.68
C ARG A 52 2.97 -2.20 9.48
N MET A 53 3.09 -1.00 8.90
CA MET A 53 1.95 -0.19 8.46
C MET A 53 1.34 -0.67 7.13
N ARG A 54 1.88 -1.74 6.52
CA ARG A 54 1.49 -2.27 5.20
C ARG A 54 1.67 -1.25 4.07
N ASP A 55 2.70 -0.43 4.16
CA ASP A 55 3.12 0.51 3.13
C ASP A 55 4.46 0.05 2.50
N PRO A 56 4.44 -0.95 1.61
CA PRO A 56 5.66 -1.50 1.03
C PRO A 56 6.38 -0.51 0.12
N ARG A 57 5.70 0.51 -0.42
CA ARG A 57 6.31 1.51 -1.29
C ARG A 57 7.25 2.42 -0.51
N ASN A 58 6.78 2.98 0.61
CA ASN A 58 7.63 3.82 1.45
C ASN A 58 8.70 2.98 2.17
N ALA A 59 8.38 1.75 2.56
CA ALA A 59 9.36 0.83 3.12
C ALA A 59 10.51 0.51 2.15
N ALA A 60 10.22 0.28 0.87
CA ALA A 60 11.24 0.00 -0.15
C ALA A 60 12.24 1.16 -0.28
N ARG A 61 11.73 2.39 -0.37
CA ARG A 61 12.56 3.60 -0.47
C ARG A 61 13.46 3.78 0.76
N ASP A 62 12.92 3.54 1.96
CA ASP A 62 13.71 3.64 3.18
C ASP A 62 14.78 2.56 3.28
N HIS A 63 14.51 1.34 2.83
CA HIS A 63 15.51 0.27 2.77
C HIS A 63 16.58 0.51 1.69
N GLU A 64 16.22 1.16 0.57
CA GLU A 64 17.20 1.62 -0.42
C GLU A 64 18.13 2.70 0.15
N GLU A 65 17.59 3.70 0.84
CA GLU A 65 18.39 4.72 1.51
C GLU A 65 19.28 4.12 2.60
N ALA A 66 18.77 3.13 3.34
CA ALA A 66 19.55 2.38 4.33
C ALA A 66 20.72 1.64 3.66
N LEU A 67 20.47 0.94 2.55
CA LEU A 67 21.49 0.19 1.81
C LEU A 67 22.53 1.12 1.18
N ALA A 68 22.13 2.29 0.66
CA ALA A 68 23.05 3.28 0.11
C ALA A 68 24.08 3.77 1.15
N ARG A 69 23.73 3.76 2.44
CA ARG A 69 24.63 4.13 3.55
C ARG A 69 25.41 2.95 4.13
N ALA A 70 24.96 1.72 3.86
CA ALA A 70 25.61 0.49 4.30
C ALA A 70 25.56 -0.58 3.19
N PRO A 71 26.30 -0.37 2.07
CA PRO A 71 26.14 -1.17 0.84
C PRO A 71 26.56 -2.65 0.98
N GLY A 72 27.22 -3.03 2.07
CA GLY A 72 27.59 -4.41 2.38
C GLY A 72 26.70 -5.11 3.41
N ASP A 73 25.63 -4.47 3.88
CA ASP A 73 24.73 -5.09 4.86
C ASP A 73 23.73 -6.03 4.17
N ASN A 74 24.04 -7.33 4.22
CA ASN A 74 23.19 -8.39 3.67
C ASN A 74 21.78 -8.42 4.27
N THR A 75 21.61 -7.97 5.52
CA THR A 75 20.30 -7.92 6.17
C THR A 75 19.43 -6.86 5.51
N ILE A 76 19.99 -5.68 5.27
CA ILE A 76 19.29 -4.58 4.60
C ILE A 76 19.03 -4.94 3.14
N ALA A 77 20.01 -5.53 2.45
CA ALA A 77 19.86 -5.96 1.06
C ALA A 77 18.69 -6.95 0.91
N LYS A 78 18.65 -7.99 1.75
CA LYS A 78 17.55 -8.97 1.74
C LYS A 78 16.20 -8.32 2.04
N LYS A 79 16.13 -7.44 3.04
CA LYS A 79 14.88 -6.74 3.39
C LYS A 79 14.39 -5.85 2.26
N ARG A 80 15.30 -5.12 1.61
CA ARG A 80 15.00 -4.28 0.46
C ARG A 80 14.41 -5.12 -0.69
N ASP A 81 15.01 -6.26 -1.01
CA ASP A 81 14.53 -7.15 -2.07
C ASP A 81 13.13 -7.72 -1.77
N GLU A 82 12.91 -8.20 -0.54
CA GLU A 82 11.59 -8.69 -0.09
C GLU A 82 10.51 -7.61 -0.25
N VAL A 83 10.79 -6.40 0.24
CA VAL A 83 9.83 -5.30 0.22
C VAL A 83 9.62 -4.75 -1.20
N GLN A 84 10.65 -4.76 -2.05
CA GLN A 84 10.55 -4.32 -3.44
C GLN A 84 9.60 -5.21 -4.26
N GLN A 85 9.63 -6.52 -4.01
CA GLN A 85 8.68 -7.45 -4.64
C GLN A 85 7.24 -7.12 -4.23
N LEU A 86 7.01 -6.88 -2.93
CA LEU A 86 5.69 -6.48 -2.43
C LEU A 86 5.25 -5.12 -2.99
N ALA A 87 6.15 -4.14 -3.09
CA ALA A 87 5.86 -2.82 -3.64
C ALA A 87 5.45 -2.90 -5.12
N SER A 88 6.14 -3.75 -5.89
CA SER A 88 5.82 -4.02 -7.30
C SER A 88 4.43 -4.64 -7.46
N GLN A 89 4.12 -5.67 -6.66
CA GLN A 89 2.79 -6.32 -6.68
C GLN A 89 1.66 -5.35 -6.32
N VAL A 90 1.86 -4.51 -5.30
CA VAL A 90 0.86 -3.49 -4.93
C VAL A 90 0.68 -2.48 -6.06
N ALA A 91 1.76 -2.07 -6.73
CA ALA A 91 1.66 -1.16 -7.86
C ALA A 91 0.88 -1.74 -9.04
N GLU A 92 1.14 -3.00 -9.36
CA GLU A 92 0.43 -3.75 -10.39
C GLU A 92 -1.05 -3.91 -10.05
N ASN A 93 -1.39 -4.29 -8.81
CA ASN A 93 -2.77 -4.39 -8.35
C ASN A 93 -3.51 -3.04 -8.42
N MET A 94 -2.85 -1.93 -8.05
CA MET A 94 -3.43 -0.59 -8.19
C MET A 94 -3.67 -0.21 -9.65
N TYR A 95 -2.75 -0.58 -10.55
CA TYR A 95 -2.90 -0.38 -11.98
C TYR A 95 -4.14 -1.12 -12.52
N TYR A 96 -4.26 -2.42 -12.22
CA TYR A 96 -5.40 -3.23 -12.66
C TYR A 96 -6.74 -2.75 -12.08
N ALA A 97 -6.78 -2.34 -10.81
CA ALA A 97 -7.99 -1.82 -10.19
C ALA A 97 -8.48 -0.55 -10.89
N ARG A 98 -7.56 0.38 -11.20
CA ARG A 98 -7.88 1.62 -11.90
C ARG A 98 -8.36 1.38 -13.33
N HIS A 99 -7.76 0.43 -14.04
CA HIS A 99 -8.19 0.08 -15.40
C HIS A 99 -9.63 -0.46 -15.42
N LYS A 100 -9.96 -1.41 -14.52
CA LYS A 100 -11.32 -1.93 -14.40
C LYS A 100 -12.34 -0.83 -14.08
N GLU A 101 -11.95 0.13 -13.26
CA GLU A 101 -12.82 1.25 -12.91
C GLU A 101 -13.06 2.18 -14.11
N LEU A 102 -12.02 2.46 -14.90
CA LEU A 102 -12.16 3.22 -16.15
C LEU A 102 -13.07 2.51 -17.16
N ASP A 103 -12.89 1.20 -17.35
CA ASP A 103 -13.75 0.40 -18.23
C ASP A 103 -15.22 0.45 -17.78
N ALA A 104 -15.46 0.35 -16.47
CA ALA A 104 -16.80 0.46 -15.90
C ALA A 104 -17.40 1.87 -16.05
N GLN A 105 -16.58 2.92 -15.95
CA GLN A 105 -17.01 4.30 -16.19
C GLN A 105 -17.37 4.52 -17.66
N GLU A 106 -16.59 3.98 -18.59
CA GLU A 106 -16.85 4.07 -20.03
C GLU A 106 -18.18 3.38 -20.38
N GLN A 107 -18.40 2.16 -19.89
CA GLN A 107 -19.66 1.44 -20.10
C GLN A 107 -20.86 2.21 -19.53
N ARG A 108 -20.71 2.81 -18.34
CA ARG A 108 -21.76 3.67 -17.75
C ARG A 108 -22.06 4.88 -18.62
N LEU A 109 -21.02 5.53 -19.14
CA LEU A 109 -21.17 6.69 -20.01
C LEU A 109 -21.88 6.31 -21.32
N GLN A 110 -21.50 5.19 -21.93
CA GLN A 110 -22.15 4.67 -23.14
C GLN A 110 -23.64 4.38 -22.89
N LEU A 111 -23.97 3.71 -21.78
CA LEU A 111 -25.36 3.43 -21.40
C LEU A 111 -26.17 4.71 -21.12
N ALA A 112 -25.58 5.66 -20.39
CA ALA A 112 -26.21 6.95 -20.11
C ALA A 112 -26.47 7.75 -21.38
N SER A 113 -25.50 7.76 -22.30
CA SER A 113 -25.60 8.44 -23.60
C SER A 113 -26.67 7.79 -24.47
N ARG A 114 -26.70 6.45 -24.54
CA ARG A 114 -27.74 5.69 -25.25
C ARG A 114 -29.14 6.01 -24.69
N ARG A 115 -29.30 6.02 -23.37
CA ARG A 115 -30.56 6.40 -22.71
C ARG A 115 -30.99 7.83 -23.05
N ALA A 116 -30.04 8.77 -23.02
CA ALA A 116 -30.33 10.17 -23.34
C ALA A 116 -30.77 10.36 -24.82
N LEU A 117 -30.19 9.62 -25.75
CA LEU A 117 -30.57 9.65 -27.16
C LEU A 117 -31.95 9.02 -27.41
N LEU A 118 -32.28 7.92 -26.71
CA LEU A 118 -33.62 7.32 -26.73
C LEU A 118 -34.69 8.27 -26.18
N LEU A 119 -34.42 8.93 -25.05
CA LEU A 119 -35.36 9.89 -24.43
C LEU A 119 -35.58 11.15 -25.29
N ARG A 120 -34.57 11.58 -26.07
CA ARG A 120 -34.71 12.69 -27.04
C ARG A 120 -35.35 12.27 -28.37
N GLY A 121 -35.68 10.98 -28.54
CA GLY A 121 -36.26 10.46 -29.78
C GLY A 121 -35.31 10.48 -30.99
N SER A 122 -34.00 10.64 -30.78
CA SER A 122 -33.02 10.76 -31.88
C SER A 122 -32.33 9.45 -32.23
N LEU A 123 -32.53 8.38 -31.45
CA LEU A 123 -32.06 7.03 -31.78
C LEU A 123 -33.26 6.22 -32.30
N GLY A 124 -33.34 6.04 -33.62
CA GLY A 124 -34.23 5.04 -34.21
C GLY A 124 -33.71 3.65 -33.82
N ASP A 125 -34.60 2.79 -33.34
CA ASP A 125 -34.30 1.41 -32.98
C ASP A 125 -33.83 0.63 -34.23
N PRO A 126 -32.57 0.18 -34.31
CA PRO A 126 -32.10 -0.58 -35.46
C PRO A 126 -32.63 -2.03 -35.49
N TYR A 127 -33.48 -2.43 -34.54
CA TYR A 127 -34.07 -3.77 -34.45
C TYR A 127 -35.61 -3.77 -34.45
N SER A 128 -36.25 -2.86 -35.19
CA SER A 128 -37.71 -2.91 -35.41
C SER A 128 -38.15 -3.72 -36.64
N ASP A 129 -37.23 -4.33 -37.39
CA ASP A 129 -37.60 -5.24 -38.48
C ASP A 129 -37.59 -6.69 -37.98
N GLU A 130 -38.71 -7.15 -37.44
CA GLU A 130 -39.16 -8.52 -37.70
C GLU A 130 -40.65 -8.67 -37.41
N LYS A 131 -41.34 -9.21 -38.42
CA LYS A 131 -42.75 -9.67 -38.49
C LYS A 131 -43.77 -8.65 -39.01
N ARG A 132 -43.88 -8.60 -40.34
CA ARG A 132 -45.16 -8.69 -41.04
C ARG A 132 -45.09 -9.73 -42.14
#